data_AF-A0A290S2D9-F1
#
_entry.id   AF-A0A290S2D9-F1
#
_cell.length_a   1.000
_cell.length_b   1.000
_cell.length_c   1.000
_cell.angle_alpha   90.00
_cell.angle_beta   90.00
_cell.angle_gamma   90.00
#
_symmetry.space_group_name_H-M   'P 1'
#
loop_
_entity.id
_entity.type
_entity.pdbx_description
1 polymer ?
#
loop_
_entity_poly.entity_id
_entity_poly.type
_entity_poly.pdbx_seq_one_letter_code
_entity_poly.pdbx_strand_id
1 'polypeptide(L)' 'MPRVNGIQFLEEFSKLRKMIEISSCVVMMFSSSEREEEKKIIMSHDFVKGYLVKGSFQAAELKEKVLAVIGQHLEKHS' A
#
# COMPACT_ATOMS: atom_id res chain seq x y z
N MET A 1 -2.25 -5.30 13.87
CA MET A 1 -3.40 -4.45 14.23
C MET A 1 -4.44 -5.36 14.86
N PRO A 2 -4.89 -5.12 16.11
CA PRO A 2 -5.63 -6.12 16.88
C PRO A 2 -7.15 -6.21 16.57
N ARG A 3 -7.73 -5.26 15.83
CA ARG A 3 -9.18 -5.26 15.51
C ARG A 3 -9.52 -5.61 14.06
N VAL A 4 -8.65 -5.24 13.12
CA VAL A 4 -8.76 -5.54 11.69
C VAL A 4 -7.34 -5.79 11.19
N ASN A 5 -7.12 -6.88 10.45
CA ASN A 5 -5.80 -7.16 9.90
C ASN A 5 -5.58 -6.37 8.58
N GLY A 6 -4.33 -6.35 8.11
CA GLY A 6 -3.95 -5.57 6.93
C GLY A 6 -4.73 -5.94 5.66
N ILE A 7 -4.97 -7.23 5.44
CA ILE A 7 -5.67 -7.72 4.24
C ILE A 7 -7.17 -7.39 4.33
N GLN A 8 -7.79 -7.64 5.48
CA GLN A 8 -9.19 -7.27 5.74
C GLN A 8 -9.43 -5.77 5.52
N PHE A 9 -8.48 -4.92 5.93
CA PHE A 9 -8.55 -3.49 5.64
C PHE A 9 -8.59 -3.23 4.12
N LEU A 10 -7.71 -3.85 3.33
CA LEU A 10 -7.66 -3.64 1.88
C LEU A 10 -8.95 -4.11 1.19
N GLU A 11 -9.54 -5.22 1.63
CA GLU A 11 -10.81 -5.73 1.10
C GLU A 11 -11.97 -4.76 1.36
N GLU A 12 -12.15 -4.33 2.61
CA GLU A 12 -13.22 -3.40 2.98
C GLU A 12 -13.00 -2.00 2.37
N PHE A 13 -11.75 -1.53 2.33
CA PHE A 13 -11.40 -0.27 1.71
C PHE A 13 -11.62 -0.29 0.19
N SER A 14 -11.37 -1.41 -0.49
CA SER A 14 -11.66 -1.56 -1.93
C SER A 14 -13.15 -1.37 -2.24
N LYS A 15 -14.04 -1.90 -1.38
CA LYS A 15 -15.49 -1.70 -1.49
C LYS A 15 -15.86 -0.24 -1.24
N LEU A 16 -15.33 0.34 -0.16
CA LEU A 16 -15.60 1.73 0.21
C LEU A 16 -15.15 2.69 -0.90
N ARG A 17 -13.92 2.56 -1.39
CA ARG A 17 -13.33 3.41 -2.43
C ARG A 17 -14.23 3.54 -3.67
N LYS A 18 -14.91 2.46 -4.07
CA LYS A 18 -15.85 2.44 -5.20
C LYS A 18 -17.16 3.16 -4.88
N MET A 19 -17.64 3.06 -3.64
CA MET A 19 -18.88 3.69 -3.18
C MET A 19 -18.77 5.22 -3.06
N ILE A 20 -17.60 5.71 -2.62
CA ILE A 20 -17.36 7.14 -2.40
C ILE A 20 -16.43 7.77 -3.45
N GLU A 21 -16.19 7.06 -4.57
CA GLU A 21 -15.40 7.51 -5.72
C GLU A 21 -14.03 8.11 -5.38
N ILE A 22 -13.34 7.55 -4.38
CA ILE A 22 -11.97 7.98 -4.07
C ILE A 22 -11.04 7.49 -5.19
N SER A 23 -10.69 8.36 -6.13
CA SER A 23 -9.78 8.02 -7.22
C SER A 23 -8.30 8.23 -6.82
N SER A 24 -7.99 9.24 -6.01
CA SER A 24 -6.64 9.60 -5.58
C SER A 24 -6.33 9.10 -4.16
N CYS A 25 -5.92 7.84 -4.05
CA CYS A 25 -5.40 7.28 -2.79
C CYS A 25 -4.26 6.31 -3.08
N VAL A 26 -3.19 6.46 -2.30
CA VAL A 26 -2.02 5.59 -2.33
C VAL A 26 -1.89 4.94 -0.96
N VAL A 27 -1.88 3.60 -0.95
CA VAL A 27 -1.63 2.80 0.25
C VAL A 27 -0.26 2.15 0.14
N MET A 28 0.50 2.21 1.24
CA MET A 28 1.75 1.48 1.40
C MET A 28 1.67 0.61 2.65
N MET A 29 1.90 -0.69 2.47
CA MET A 29 1.72 -1.68 3.53
C MET A 29 3.03 -1.94 4.27
N PHE A 30 2.95 -2.01 5.60
CA PHE A 30 4.06 -2.39 6.46
C PHE A 30 3.74 -3.69 7.19
N SER A 31 4.51 -4.73 6.93
CA SER A 31 4.28 -6.06 7.48
C SER A 31 5.56 -6.62 8.10
N SER A 32 5.45 -7.48 9.10
CA SER A 32 6.58 -8.30 9.57
C SER A 32 6.65 -9.66 8.87
N SER A 33 5.72 -9.94 7.96
CA SER A 33 5.63 -11.19 7.21
C SER A 33 6.38 -11.07 5.87
N GLU A 34 7.22 -12.05 5.58
CA GLU A 34 7.91 -12.19 4.29
C GLU A 34 7.18 -13.16 3.35
N ARG A 35 5.98 -13.61 3.71
CA ARG A 35 5.21 -14.57 2.92
C ARG A 35 4.81 -13.95 1.58
N GLU A 36 5.36 -14.51 0.51
CA GLU A 36 5.10 -14.06 -0.86
C GLU A 36 3.62 -14.18 -1.26
N GLU A 37 2.87 -15.13 -0.70
CA GLU A 37 1.42 -15.26 -0.93
C GLU A 37 0.64 -14.03 -0.44
N GLU A 38 0.93 -13.57 0.78
CA GLU A 38 0.30 -12.37 1.36
C GLU A 38 0.68 -11.12 0.57
N LYS A 39 1.94 -11.02 0.13
CA LYS A 39 2.43 -9.92 -0.69
C LYS A 39 1.72 -9.87 -2.05
N LYS A 40 1.48 -10.99 -2.71
CA LYS A 40 0.73 -11.05 -3.97
C LYS A 40 -0.71 -10.55 -3.80
N ILE A 41 -1.39 -10.98 -2.74
CA ILE A 41 -2.75 -10.51 -2.42
C ILE A 41 -2.74 -8.99 -2.22
N ILE A 42 -1.83 -8.49 -1.38
CA ILE A 42 -1.73 -7.06 -1.05
C ILE A 42 -1.45 -6.22 -2.31
N MET A 43 -0.51 -6.64 -3.14
CA MET A 43 -0.11 -5.91 -4.35
C MET A 43 -1.12 -6.04 -5.49
N SER A 44 -2.11 -6.94 -5.39
CA SER A 44 -3.21 -7.05 -6.38
C SER A 44 -4.20 -5.89 -6.30
N HIS A 45 -4.22 -5.15 -5.18
CA HIS A 45 -5.04 -3.96 -5.03
C HIS A 45 -4.40 -2.78 -5.77
N ASP A 46 -5.11 -2.20 -6.73
CA ASP A 46 -4.60 -1.16 -7.62
C ASP A 46 -4.16 0.13 -6.89
N PHE A 47 -4.76 0.43 -5.74
CA PHE A 47 -4.40 1.56 -4.86
C PHE A 47 -3.22 1.26 -3.93
N VAL A 48 -2.73 0.02 -3.87
CA VAL A 48 -1.52 -0.32 -3.13
C VAL A 48 -0.31 -0.14 -4.03
N LYS A 49 0.61 0.73 -3.63
CA LYS A 49 1.81 1.07 -4.43
C LYS A 49 3.11 0.61 -3.80
N GLY A 50 3.05 -0.01 -2.63
CA GLY A 50 4.24 -0.52 -1.98
C GLY A 50 3.95 -1.49 -0.85
N TYR A 51 4.91 -2.37 -0.62
CA TYR A 51 4.95 -3.30 0.49
C TYR A 51 6.35 -3.27 1.11
N LEU A 52 6.41 -3.10 2.43
CA LEU A 52 7.64 -3.01 3.19
C LEU A 52 7.64 -4.01 4.34
N VAL A 53 8.74 -4.75 4.45
CA VAL A 53 8.98 -5.68 5.55
C VAL A 53 9.66 -4.93 6.70
N LYS A 54 9.09 -4.99 7.89
CA LYS A 54 9.64 -4.34 9.09
C LYS A 54 11.00 -4.95 9.44
N GLY A 55 11.98 -4.11 9.70
CA GLY A 55 13.35 -4.52 10.02
C GLY A 55 14.27 -4.64 8.82
N SER A 56 13.75 -4.53 7.59
CA SER A 56 14.54 -4.66 6.35
C SER A 56 14.85 -3.32 5.67
N PHE A 57 14.66 -2.18 6.33
CA PHE A 57 14.85 -0.87 5.71
C PHE A 57 15.30 0.22 6.69
N GLN A 58 16.06 1.19 6.17
CA GLN A 58 16.42 2.41 6.89
C GLN A 58 15.43 3.56 6.63
N ALA A 59 15.41 4.56 7.51
CA ALA A 59 14.53 5.72 7.37
C ALA A 59 14.74 6.48 6.04
N ALA A 60 15.99 6.55 5.56
CA ALA A 60 16.32 7.17 4.27
C ALA A 60 15.68 6.41 3.09
N GLU A 61 15.77 5.08 3.07
CA GLU A 61 15.18 4.23 2.03
C GLU A 61 13.64 4.32 2.02
N LEU A 62 13.02 4.46 3.20
CA LEU A 62 11.58 4.71 3.29
C LEU A 62 11.19 6.03 2.63
N LYS A 63 11.94 7.10 2.92
CA LYS A 63 11.70 8.43 2.32
C LYS A 63 11.81 8.36 0.81
N GLU A 64 12.83 7.71 0.28
CA GLU A 64 13.02 7.53 -1.16
C GLU A 64 11.86 6.77 -1.80
N LYS A 65 11.41 5.67 -1.19
CA LYS A 65 10.29 4.88 -1.71
C LYS A 65 8.98 5.66 -1.72
N VAL A 66 8.70 6.42 -0.66
CA VAL A 66 7.50 7.28 -0.61
C VAL A 66 7.56 8.34 -1.69
N LEU A 67 8.70 9.03 -1.84
CA LEU A 67 8.86 10.06 -2.87
C LEU A 67 8.75 9.50 -4.29
N ALA A 68 9.32 8.32 -4.55
CA ALA A 68 9.22 7.66 -5.85
C ALA A 68 7.76 7.33 -6.20
N VAL A 69 7.00 6.81 -5.24
CA VAL A 69 5.58 6.48 -5.43
C VAL A 69 4.73 7.74 -5.67
N ILE A 70 4.99 8.82 -4.92
CA ILE A 70 4.28 10.09 -5.09
C ILE A 70 4.63 10.73 -6.43
N GLY A 71 5.91 10.78 -6.79
CA GLY A 71 6.37 11.34 -8.07
C GLY A 71 5.75 10.64 -9.28
N GLN A 72 5.77 9.30 -9.29
CA GLN A 72 5.13 8.51 -10.35
C GLN A 72 3.62 8.70 -10.44
N HIS A 73 2.94 9.03 -9.33
CA HIS A 73 1.51 9.30 -9.33
C HIS A 73 1.18 10.70 -9.87
N LEU A 74 2.00 11.71 -9.56
CA LEU A 74 1.83 13.09 -10.07
C LEU A 74 2.07 13.17 -11.58
N GLU A 75 3.09 12.48 -12.10
CA GLU A 75 3.36 12.46 -13.55
C GLU A 75 2.30 11.71 -14.37
N LYS A 76 1.62 10.70 -13.80
CA LYS A 76 0.56 9.96 -14.50
C LYS A 76 -0.78 10.69 -14.56
N HIS A 77 -0.96 11.75 -13.78
CA HIS A 77 -2.19 12.53 -13.70
C HIS A 77 -1.99 14.02 -14.08
N SER A 78 -0.86 14.36 -14.71
CA SER A 78 -0.59 15.64 -15.37
C SER A 78 -0.86 15.52 -16.87
#